data_AF-A0AA39C4B6-F1
#
_entry.id   AF-A0AA39C4B6-F1
#
_cell.length_a   1.000
_cell.length_b   1.000
_cell.length_c   1.000
_cell.angle_alpha   90.00
_cell.angle_beta   90.00
_cell.angle_gamma   90.00
#
_symmetry.space_group_name_H-M   'P 1'
#
loop_
_entity.id
_entity.type
_entity.pdbx_description
1 polymer ?
#
loop_
_entity_poly.entity_id
_entity_poly.type
_entity_poly.pdbx_seq_one_letter_code
_entity_poly.pdbx_strand_id
1 'polypeptide(L)'
;MFSVTTLETTTNSTLVIEECTDNANCTIYEKCLFSQCVDACTRVNNGDLEFCNSINSYCTLRDHDGTCKCAGYYEGDPYKGCTKKANIPSEDFMSGN
;
A
#
# COMPACT_ATOMS: atom_id res chain seq x y z
N MET A 1 -17.11 -1.26 57.79
CA MET A 1 -16.45 -2.07 56.75
C MET A 1 -17.40 -2.16 55.57
N PHE A 2 -17.21 -1.33 54.55
CA PHE A 2 -17.94 -1.45 53.29
C PHE A 2 -16.98 -2.06 52.28
N SER A 3 -17.23 -3.31 51.92
CA SER A 3 -16.48 -4.02 50.90
C SER A 3 -16.84 -3.42 49.54
N VAL A 4 -15.97 -2.56 49.02
CA VAL A 4 -16.06 -2.11 47.63
C VAL A 4 -15.67 -3.30 46.77
N THR A 5 -16.65 -3.94 46.14
CA THR A 5 -16.41 -4.89 45.05
C THR A 5 -15.97 -4.05 43.85
N THR A 6 -14.73 -4.22 43.41
CA THR A 6 -14.25 -3.64 42.17
C THR A 6 -15.09 -4.21 41.03
N LEU A 7 -16.01 -3.40 40.51
CA LEU A 7 -16.67 -3.66 39.25
C LEU A 7 -15.58 -3.53 38.19
N GLU A 8 -15.05 -4.67 37.72
CA GLU A 8 -14.15 -4.71 36.58
C GLU A 8 -14.87 -4.02 35.43
N THR A 9 -14.27 -2.92 34.97
CA THR A 9 -14.76 -2.09 33.89
C THR A 9 -15.02 -2.99 32.69
N THR A 10 -16.29 -3.24 32.38
CA THR A 10 -16.70 -3.87 31.12
C THR A 10 -16.01 -3.11 30.01
N THR A 11 -15.10 -3.82 29.37
CA THR A 11 -14.32 -3.41 28.22
C THR A 11 -15.20 -2.57 27.29
N ASN A 12 -14.79 -1.33 27.05
CA ASN A 12 -15.31 -0.50 25.98
C ASN A 12 -14.99 -1.23 24.67
N SER A 13 -15.88 -2.15 24.31
CA SER A 13 -15.79 -2.99 23.12
C SER A 13 -16.13 -2.11 21.94
N THR A 14 -15.15 -1.30 21.54
CA THR A 14 -15.12 -0.75 20.20
C THR A 14 -15.03 -1.98 19.30
N LEU A 15 -16.10 -2.27 18.58
CA LEU A 15 -16.18 -3.41 17.67
C LEU A 15 -15.15 -3.20 16.55
N VAL A 16 -13.91 -3.62 16.79
CA VAL A 16 -12.89 -3.71 15.75
C VAL A 16 -13.24 -4.96 14.97
N ILE A 17 -13.94 -4.79 13.85
CA ILE A 17 -14.06 -5.85 12.85
C ILE A 17 -12.69 -6.02 12.21
N GLU A 18 -11.92 -6.94 12.80
CA GLU A 18 -10.65 -7.39 12.27
C GLU A 18 -10.92 -8.26 11.03
N GLU A 19 -10.57 -7.74 9.85
CA GLU A 19 -10.74 -8.44 8.58
C GLU A 19 -9.54 -9.36 8.28
N CYS A 20 -8.34 -8.95 8.70
CA CYS A 20 -7.11 -9.72 8.51
C CYS A 20 -6.15 -9.53 9.69
N THR A 21 -5.34 -10.55 9.96
CA THR A 21 -4.16 -10.46 10.84
C THR A 21 -2.86 -10.48 10.05
N ASP A 22 -2.86 -11.17 8.90
CA ASP A 22 -1.72 -11.34 8.02
C ASP A 22 -2.13 -11.23 6.55
N ASN A 23 -1.14 -10.98 5.67
CA ASN A 23 -1.36 -10.89 4.22
C ASN A 23 -2.04 -12.13 3.63
N ALA A 24 -1.77 -13.31 4.20
CA ALA A 24 -2.35 -14.58 3.77
C ALA A 24 -3.89 -14.67 3.98
N ASN A 25 -4.48 -13.77 4.79
CA ASN A 25 -5.93 -13.68 4.93
C ASN A 25 -6.59 -12.91 3.77
N CYS A 26 -5.81 -12.13 3.02
CA CYS A 26 -6.29 -11.33 1.90
C CYS A 26 -6.07 -12.07 0.58
N THR A 27 -6.63 -11.54 -0.52
CA THR A 27 -6.33 -12.08 -1.85
C THR A 27 -4.90 -11.72 -2.28
N ILE A 28 -4.37 -12.39 -3.30
CA ILE A 28 -3.00 -12.15 -3.81
C ILE A 28 -2.75 -10.70 -4.29
N TYR A 29 -3.80 -9.93 -4.53
CA TYR A 29 -3.76 -8.54 -4.98
C TYR A 29 -3.86 -7.53 -3.83
N GLU A 30 -4.03 -8.02 -2.60
CA GLU A 30 -4.27 -7.23 -1.39
C GLU A 30 -3.21 -7.56 -0.33
N LYS A 31 -3.10 -6.70 0.68
CA LYS A 31 -2.27 -6.91 1.86
C LYS A 31 -2.99 -6.44 3.10
N CYS A 32 -2.58 -6.99 4.23
CA CYS A 32 -3.17 -6.64 5.50
C CYS A 32 -2.54 -5.34 6.02
N LEU A 33 -3.35 -4.29 6.12
CA LEU A 33 -2.95 -3.00 6.70
C LEU A 33 -4.05 -2.54 7.66
N PHE A 34 -3.66 -2.22 8.90
CA PHE A 34 -4.58 -1.75 9.94
C PHE A 34 -5.79 -2.69 10.16
N SER A 35 -5.53 -4.00 10.13
CA SER A 35 -6.54 -5.06 10.24
C SER A 35 -7.62 -5.04 9.13
N GLN A 36 -7.29 -4.47 7.97
CA GLN A 36 -8.12 -4.44 6.77
C GLN A 36 -7.34 -4.94 5.55
N CYS A 37 -8.01 -5.65 4.66
CA CYS A 37 -7.45 -6.04 3.37
C CYS A 37 -7.54 -4.84 2.43
N VAL A 38 -6.39 -4.28 2.09
CA VAL A 38 -6.28 -3.15 1.15
C VAL A 38 -5.43 -3.56 -0.03
N ASP A 39 -5.62 -2.91 -1.17
CA ASP A 39 -4.85 -3.19 -2.38
C ASP A 39 -3.33 -3.12 -2.11
N ALA A 40 -2.60 -4.12 -2.58
CA ALA A 40 -1.17 -4.26 -2.32
C ALA A 40 -0.33 -3.11 -2.90
N CYS A 41 -0.83 -2.40 -3.90
CA CYS A 41 -0.24 -1.18 -4.47
C CYS A 41 -0.44 0.07 -3.62
N THR A 42 -1.18 -0.03 -2.51
CA THR A 42 -1.33 1.07 -1.55
C THR A 42 -0.11 1.13 -0.64
N ARG A 43 0.47 2.31 -0.39
CA ARG A 43 1.48 2.50 0.67
C ARG A 43 0.97 3.42 1.77
N VAL A 44 1.54 3.29 2.96
CA VAL A 44 1.31 4.25 4.04
C VAL A 44 2.41 5.32 3.99
N ASN A 45 2.01 6.58 3.85
CA ASN A 45 2.90 7.73 3.94
C ASN A 45 2.36 8.70 4.99
N ASN A 46 3.09 8.96 6.08
CA ASN A 46 2.65 9.85 7.17
C ASN A 46 1.26 9.55 7.75
N GLY A 47 0.81 8.28 7.68
CA GLY A 47 -0.51 7.87 8.16
C GLY A 47 -1.60 7.88 7.09
N ASP A 48 -1.32 8.43 5.91
CA ASP A 48 -2.25 8.44 4.78
C ASP A 48 -2.00 7.24 3.85
N LEU A 49 -3.09 6.73 3.26
CA LEU A 49 -3.03 5.70 2.22
C LEU A 49 -2.82 6.37 0.86
N GLU A 50 -1.67 6.10 0.23
CA GLU A 50 -1.34 6.56 -1.11
C GLU A 50 -1.43 5.40 -2.10
N PHE A 51 -2.08 5.63 -3.25
CA PHE A 51 -2.31 4.61 -4.27
C PHE A 51 -1.54 4.90 -5.56
N CYS A 52 -1.25 3.85 -6.33
CA CYS A 52 -0.58 3.89 -7.63
C CYS A 52 -1.40 4.46 -8.80
N ASN A 53 -2.27 5.43 -8.58
CA ASN A 53 -3.18 5.95 -9.62
C ASN A 53 -2.61 7.18 -10.37
N SER A 54 -1.38 7.59 -10.05
CA SER A 54 -0.81 8.81 -10.58
C SER A 54 -0.49 8.72 -12.09
N ILE A 55 -0.45 9.88 -12.74
CA ILE A 55 -0.24 10.00 -14.19
C ILE A 55 1.10 9.33 -14.58
N ASN A 56 1.06 8.47 -15.60
CA ASN A 56 2.21 7.74 -16.17
C ASN A 56 2.92 6.77 -15.20
N SER A 57 2.19 6.28 -14.19
CA SER A 57 2.65 5.22 -13.29
C SER A 57 1.84 3.94 -13.49
N TYR A 58 2.40 2.81 -13.07
CA TYR A 58 1.71 1.52 -13.01
C TYR A 58 2.20 0.74 -11.78
N CYS A 59 1.36 -0.16 -11.29
CA CYS A 59 1.73 -1.07 -10.22
C CYS A 59 2.10 -2.45 -10.76
N THR A 60 3.18 -3.03 -10.25
CA THR A 60 3.49 -4.45 -10.41
C THR A 60 3.15 -5.18 -9.12
N LEU A 61 2.22 -6.12 -9.22
CA LEU A 61 1.76 -6.96 -8.11
C LEU A 61 2.49 -8.29 -8.12
N ARG A 62 2.93 -8.73 -6.93
CA ARG A 62 3.51 -10.06 -6.69
C ARG A 62 3.22 -10.48 -5.26
N ASP A 63 2.33 -11.44 -5.06
CA ASP A 63 2.07 -12.09 -3.76
C ASP A 63 1.93 -11.12 -2.58
N HIS A 64 0.86 -10.31 -2.59
CA HIS A 64 0.61 -9.27 -1.57
C HIS A 64 1.62 -8.10 -1.55
N ASP A 65 2.62 -8.10 -2.44
CA ASP A 65 3.57 -7.00 -2.61
C ASP A 65 3.26 -6.22 -3.89
N GLY A 66 2.87 -4.95 -3.73
CA GLY A 66 2.63 -4.02 -4.82
C GLY A 66 3.74 -2.99 -4.90
N THR A 67 4.46 -2.98 -6.01
CA THR A 67 5.49 -1.98 -6.30
C THR A 67 5.03 -1.03 -7.40
N CYS A 68 4.92 0.25 -7.07
CA CYS A 68 4.68 1.30 -8.03
C CYS A 68 5.91 1.69 -8.83
N LYS A 69 5.73 1.88 -10.14
CA LYS A 69 6.79 2.26 -11.08
C LYS A 69 6.28 3.30 -12.07
N CYS A 70 7.16 4.21 -12.47
CA CYS A 70 6.90 5.07 -13.62
C CYS A 70 7.05 4.26 -14.92
N ALA A 71 6.23 4.59 -15.94
CA ALA A 71 6.39 4.05 -17.27
C ALA A 71 7.79 4.35 -17.85
N GLY A 72 8.27 3.56 -18.82
CA GLY A 72 9.69 3.55 -19.23
C GLY A 72 10.34 4.90 -19.56
N TYR A 73 9.55 5.86 -20.08
CA TYR A 73 10.01 7.21 -20.44
C TYR A 73 9.70 8.29 -19.39
N TYR A 74 9.27 7.88 -18.20
CA TYR A 74 8.86 8.76 -17.12
C TYR A 74 9.66 8.49 -15.84
N GLU A 75 9.83 9.52 -15.02
CA GLU A 75 10.55 9.50 -13.75
C GLU A 75 9.85 10.34 -12.69
N GLY A 76 10.25 10.19 -11.42
CA GLY A 76 9.62 10.85 -10.27
C GLY A 76 9.12 9.86 -9.23
N ASP A 77 8.25 10.33 -8.33
CA ASP A 77 7.58 9.49 -7.34
C ASP A 77 6.29 8.92 -7.97
N PRO A 78 6.19 7.59 -8.19
CA PRO A 78 5.04 7.00 -8.87
C PRO A 78 3.74 7.07 -8.07
N TYR A 79 3.78 7.44 -6.79
CA TYR A 79 2.59 7.69 -5.96
C TYR A 79 2.13 9.16 -5.98
N LYS A 80 2.95 10.07 -6.52
CA LYS A 80 2.64 11.50 -6.65
C LYS A 80 2.45 11.92 -8.11
N GLY A 81 3.10 11.24 -9.03
CA GLY A 81 3.06 11.53 -10.47
C GLY A 81 4.43 11.42 -11.10
N CYS A 82 4.45 10.86 -12.30
CA CYS A 82 5.67 10.74 -13.08
C CYS A 82 5.70 11.80 -14.20
N THR A 83 6.84 12.44 -14.37
CA THR A 83 7.12 13.41 -15.43
C THR A 83 8.00 12.77 -16.51
N LYS A 84 7.96 13.31 -17.73
CA LYS A 84 8.76 12.78 -18.84
C LYS A 84 10.25 13.00 -18.54
N LYS A 85 11.06 11.96 -18.72
CA LYS A 85 12.52 12.03 -18.56
C LYS A 85 13.09 13.11 -19.48
N ALA A 86 13.88 14.03 -18.93
CA ALA A 86 14.48 15.14 -19.70
C ALA A 86 15.53 14.64 -20.71
N ASN A 87 16.14 13.50 -20.40
CA ASN A 87 17.20 12.87 -21.15
C ASN A 87 16.80 11.42 -21.41
N ILE A 88 15.93 11.22 -22.42
CA ILE A 88 15.86 9.93 -23.10
C ILE A 88 17.19 9.84 -23.87
N PRO A 89 18.16 8.98 -23.49
CA PRO A 89 19.26 8.69 -24.39
C PRO A 89 18.61 8.08 -25.63
N SER A 90 18.83 8.69 -26.78
CA SER A 90 18.13 8.31 -28.01
C SER A 90 18.34 6.85 -28.44
N GLU A 91 19.30 6.10 -27.89
CA GLU A 91 19.64 4.76 -28.35
C GLU A 91 20.34 3.96 -27.23
N ASP A 92 19.64 3.15 -26.43
CA ASP A 92 20.33 2.14 -25.60
C ASP A 92 19.58 0.82 -25.40
N PHE A 93 18.49 0.57 -26.14
CA PHE A 93 17.88 -0.77 -26.23
C PHE A 93 17.10 -0.97 -27.54
N MET A 94 17.71 -0.62 -28.68
CA MET A 94 17.31 -1.13 -29.99
C MET A 94 18.49 -1.77 -30.74
N SER A 95 19.46 -2.32 -30.02
CA SER A 95 20.50 -3.18 -30.61
C SER A 95 21.10 -4.08 -29.54
N GLY A 96 20.45 -5.20 -29.26
CA GLY A 96 21.21 -6.38 -28.89
C GLY A 96 22.06 -6.76 -30.10
N ASN A 97 23.38 -6.61 -29.98
CA ASN A 97 24.37 -7.31 -30.79
C ASN A 97 25.01 -8.36 -29.88
#